data_AF-A0A257WRY7-F1
#
_entry.id   AF-A0A257WRY7-F1
#
_cell.length_a   1.000
_cell.length_b   1.000
_cell.length_c   1.000
_cell.angle_alpha   90.00
_cell.angle_beta   90.00
_cell.angle_gamma   90.00
#
_symmetry.space_group_name_H-M   'P 1'
#
loop_
_entity.id
_entity.type
_entity.pdbx_description
1 polymer ?
#
loop_
_entity_poly.entity_id
_entity_poly.type
_entity_poly.pdbx_seq_one_letter_code
_entity_poly.pdbx_strand_id
1 'polypeptide(L)'
;MRATFRTPVTTVYAADGKVLEVKFPPESLANLDPLFASLFDVEKRKKAASQQLGLLPKKAVDVGDKWDQTVEAELGGGQTLTFGLEYAYAGPVEDNGQKLHRVKVLHKTVSYSMDPTSPSPLKVSQSDLKVNGSEGEFLLDAERGVIVRESSKVVIGGTMTFLAGTQELPGKLDLTLSSKLTLQP
;
A
#
# COMPACT_ATOMS: atom_id res chain seq x y z
N MET A 1 6.19 -20.67 2.70
CA MET A 1 7.54 -20.20 2.30
C MET A 1 7.76 -18.83 2.92
N ARG A 2 8.73 -18.65 3.82
CA ARG A 2 9.09 -17.32 4.36
C ARG A 2 10.27 -16.81 3.54
N ALA A 3 10.03 -15.82 2.68
CA ALA A 3 11.11 -15.08 2.06
C ALA A 3 11.64 -14.06 3.09
N THR A 4 12.62 -14.45 3.89
CA THR A 4 13.40 -13.51 4.69
C THR A 4 14.46 -12.91 3.78
N PHE A 5 14.40 -11.61 3.52
CA PHE A 5 15.54 -10.87 2.97
C PHE A 5 16.69 -10.99 3.96
N ARG A 6 17.72 -11.76 3.60
CA ARG A 6 18.95 -11.85 4.38
C ARG A 6 19.94 -10.73 4.04
N THR A 7 19.59 -9.87 3.08
CA THR A 7 20.44 -8.81 2.57
C THR A 7 19.66 -7.49 2.45
N PRO A 8 20.27 -6.35 2.83
CA PRO A 8 19.56 -5.08 2.95
C PRO A 8 19.21 -4.49 1.58
N VAL A 9 17.96 -4.02 1.43
CA VAL A 9 17.53 -3.17 0.31
C VAL A 9 17.84 -1.72 0.66
N THR A 10 18.59 -1.02 -0.19
CA THR A 10 18.93 0.39 0.05
C THR A 10 18.02 1.29 -0.75
N THR A 11 17.34 2.22 -0.10
CA THR A 11 16.57 3.28 -0.75
C THR A 11 17.26 4.63 -0.51
N VAL A 12 17.59 5.35 -1.57
CA VAL A 12 18.24 6.66 -1.52
C VAL A 12 17.19 7.73 -1.79
N TYR A 13 17.10 8.70 -0.88
CA TYR A 13 16.20 9.83 -0.98
C TYR A 13 16.98 11.11 -1.30
N ALA A 14 16.40 11.98 -2.13
CA ALA A 14 16.82 13.35 -2.31
C ALA A 14 16.50 14.18 -1.06
N ALA A 15 17.13 15.35 -0.94
CA ALA A 15 16.86 16.28 0.17
C ALA A 15 15.40 16.77 0.21
N ASP A 16 14.69 16.76 -0.93
CA ASP A 16 13.26 17.07 -1.01
C ASP A 16 12.35 15.85 -0.71
N GLY A 17 12.94 14.76 -0.24
CA GLY A 17 12.26 13.51 0.08
C GLY A 17 12.03 12.60 -1.12
N LYS A 18 12.25 13.01 -2.37
CA LYS A 18 11.99 12.12 -3.53
C LYS A 18 12.90 10.89 -3.54
N VAL A 19 12.38 9.74 -3.94
CA VAL A 19 13.21 8.54 -4.11
C VAL A 19 14.06 8.67 -5.36
N LEU A 20 15.37 8.75 -5.17
CA LEU A 20 16.36 8.80 -6.24
C LEU A 20 16.67 7.40 -6.75
N GLU A 21 16.85 6.45 -5.84
CA GLU A 21 17.36 5.12 -6.19
C GLU A 21 16.86 4.05 -5.22
N VAL A 22 16.58 2.85 -5.74
CA VAL A 22 16.32 1.65 -4.95
C VAL A 22 17.30 0.58 -5.44
N LYS A 23 18.19 0.12 -4.57
CA LYS A 23 19.18 -0.92 -4.88
C LYS A 23 18.79 -2.24 -4.26
N PHE A 24 18.68 -3.24 -5.12
CA PHE A 24 18.57 -4.63 -4.71
C PHE A 24 19.94 -5.30 -4.84
N PRO A 25 20.41 -6.01 -3.81
CA PRO A 25 21.59 -6.85 -3.93
C PRO A 25 21.39 -7.89 -5.06
N PRO A 26 22.40 -8.15 -5.91
CA PRO A 26 22.28 -9.13 -6.99
C PRO A 26 21.85 -10.52 -6.49
N GLU A 27 22.36 -10.96 -5.33
CA GLU A 27 21.95 -12.24 -4.72
C GLU A 27 20.49 -12.28 -4.27
N SER A 28 19.85 -11.13 -4.00
CA SER A 28 18.45 -11.07 -3.56
C SER A 28 17.46 -11.43 -4.68
N LEU A 29 17.90 -11.35 -5.93
CA LEU A 29 17.07 -11.57 -7.11
C LEU A 29 17.37 -12.90 -7.82
N ALA A 30 18.52 -13.51 -7.56
CA ALA A 30 19.04 -14.67 -8.30
C ALA A 30 18.14 -15.92 -8.28
N ASN A 31 17.23 -16.04 -7.30
CA ASN A 31 16.29 -17.16 -7.15
C ASN A 31 14.83 -16.71 -7.01
N LEU A 32 14.51 -15.49 -7.46
CA LEU A 32 13.18 -14.94 -7.30
C LEU A 32 12.21 -15.58 -8.30
N ASP A 33 11.11 -16.13 -7.80
CA ASP A 33 10.01 -16.62 -8.66
C ASP A 33 9.53 -15.45 -9.55
N PRO A 34 9.33 -15.66 -10.88
CA PRO A 34 8.82 -14.63 -11.78
C PRO A 34 7.53 -13.96 -11.29
N LEU A 35 6.69 -14.67 -10.54
CA LEU A 35 5.48 -14.09 -9.93
C LEU A 35 5.81 -12.97 -8.94
N PHE A 36 6.95 -13.03 -8.25
CA PHE A 36 7.36 -12.01 -7.29
C PHE A 36 8.31 -10.96 -7.88
N ALA A 37 8.84 -11.15 -9.09
CA ALA A 37 9.77 -10.21 -9.73
C ALA A 37 9.25 -8.76 -9.75
N SER A 38 7.96 -8.59 -10.05
CA SER A 38 7.31 -7.27 -10.08
C SER A 38 7.32 -6.51 -8.74
N LEU A 39 7.41 -7.21 -7.60
CA LEU A 39 7.51 -6.56 -6.28
C LEU A 39 8.86 -5.86 -6.06
N PHE A 40 9.85 -6.16 -6.89
CA PHE A 40 11.23 -5.67 -6.84
C PHE A 40 11.54 -4.75 -8.02
N ASP A 41 10.51 -4.37 -8.79
CA ASP A 41 10.67 -3.40 -9.86
C ASP A 41 10.98 -2.01 -9.28
N VAL A 42 12.08 -1.41 -9.72
CA VAL A 42 12.60 -0.14 -9.16
C VAL A 42 11.58 0.99 -9.31
N GLU A 43 10.89 1.09 -10.45
CA GLU A 43 9.94 2.16 -10.70
C GLU A 43 8.67 1.99 -9.86
N LYS A 44 8.17 0.76 -9.71
CA LYS A 44 7.07 0.45 -8.77
C LYS A 44 7.46 0.79 -7.34
N ARG A 45 8.70 0.52 -6.92
CA ARG A 45 9.18 0.87 -5.57
C ARG A 45 9.30 2.38 -5.36
N LYS A 46 9.81 3.12 -6.35
CA LYS A 46 9.83 4.59 -6.32
C LYS A 46 8.41 5.14 -6.21
N LYS A 47 7.45 4.58 -6.95
CA LYS A 47 6.04 4.98 -6.89
C LYS A 47 5.45 4.73 -5.50
N ALA A 48 5.64 3.54 -4.94
CA ALA A 48 5.16 3.21 -3.60
C ALA A 48 5.74 4.13 -2.52
N ALA A 49 7.04 4.39 -2.57
CA ALA A 49 7.68 5.32 -1.64
C ALA A 49 7.23 6.77 -1.85
N SER A 50 7.01 7.20 -3.10
CA SER A 50 6.44 8.53 -3.39
C SER A 50 5.01 8.67 -2.86
N GLN A 51 4.19 7.61 -2.94
CA GLN A 51 2.86 7.59 -2.34
C GLN A 51 2.92 7.72 -0.82
N GLN A 52 3.88 7.05 -0.17
CA GLN A 52 4.10 7.16 1.27
C GLN A 52 4.53 8.59 1.68
N LEU A 53 5.38 9.23 0.89
CA LEU A 53 5.82 10.61 1.13
C LEU A 53 4.72 11.65 0.84
N GLY A 54 3.86 11.37 -0.14
CA GLY A 54 2.73 12.21 -0.51
C GLY A 54 1.50 12.06 0.38
N LEU A 55 1.59 11.29 1.47
CA LEU A 55 0.48 10.94 2.34
C LEU A 55 -0.10 12.16 3.07
N LEU A 56 0.77 13.07 3.53
CA LEU A 56 0.35 14.29 4.23
C LEU A 56 0.12 15.46 3.25
N PRO A 57 -0.86 16.35 3.52
CA PRO A 57 -1.07 17.53 2.71
C PRO A 57 0.16 18.45 2.75
N LYS A 58 0.42 19.15 1.65
CA LYS A 58 1.52 20.14 1.56
C LYS A 58 1.26 21.43 2.36
N LYS A 59 0.05 21.59 2.88
CA LYS A 59 -0.38 22.73 3.69
C LYS A 59 -0.66 22.27 5.11
N ALA A 60 -0.59 23.20 6.06
CA ALA A 60 -1.08 22.95 7.40
C ALA A 60 -2.55 22.51 7.37
N VAL A 61 -2.92 21.66 8.32
CA VAL A 61 -4.28 21.13 8.50
C VAL A 61 -4.79 21.45 9.89
N ASP A 62 -6.06 21.81 9.96
CA ASP A 62 -6.79 22.04 11.20
C ASP A 62 -7.54 20.77 11.64
N VAL A 63 -7.89 20.68 12.92
CA VAL A 63 -8.64 19.54 13.44
C VAL A 63 -9.98 19.42 12.71
N GLY A 64 -10.24 18.24 12.16
CA GLY A 64 -11.42 17.97 11.35
C GLY A 64 -11.20 18.11 9.84
N ASP A 65 -10.07 18.68 9.40
CA ASP A 65 -9.73 18.75 7.98
C ASP A 65 -9.61 17.36 7.37
N LYS A 66 -10.05 17.27 6.12
CA LYS A 66 -10.06 16.04 5.33
C LYS A 66 -9.35 16.24 4.01
N TRP A 67 -8.71 15.18 3.54
CA TRP A 67 -8.12 15.13 2.21
C TRP A 67 -8.19 13.73 1.63
N ASP A 68 -8.31 13.66 0.31
CA ASP A 68 -8.37 12.40 -0.42
C ASP A 68 -7.00 12.08 -1.05
N GLN A 69 -6.70 10.79 -1.18
CA GLN A 69 -5.54 10.28 -1.90
C GLN A 69 -5.91 9.03 -2.69
N THR A 70 -5.17 8.80 -3.76
CA THR A 70 -5.22 7.52 -4.49
C THR A 70 -3.91 6.77 -4.27
N VAL A 71 -4.00 5.56 -3.73
CA VAL A 71 -2.84 4.70 -3.50
C VAL A 71 -2.96 3.40 -4.27
N GLU A 72 -1.83 2.84 -4.67
CA GLU A 72 -1.75 1.58 -5.39
C GLU A 72 -1.00 0.56 -4.54
N ALA A 73 -1.56 -0.64 -4.42
CA ALA A 73 -0.96 -1.77 -3.74
C ALA A 73 -0.68 -2.87 -4.77
N GLU A 74 0.60 -3.10 -5.08
CA GLU A 74 1.04 -4.23 -5.89
C GLU A 74 0.97 -5.52 -5.05
N LEU A 75 0.21 -6.50 -5.54
CA LEU A 75 0.04 -7.80 -4.89
C LEU A 75 1.01 -8.87 -5.43
N GLY A 76 1.77 -8.53 -6.47
CA GLY A 76 2.62 -9.46 -7.19
C GLY A 76 1.86 -10.18 -8.31
N GLY A 77 2.61 -10.85 -9.18
CA GLY A 77 2.06 -11.46 -10.39
C GLY A 77 1.44 -10.43 -11.34
N GLY A 78 1.90 -9.17 -11.29
CA GLY A 78 1.35 -8.07 -12.08
C GLY A 78 -0.05 -7.64 -11.66
N GLN A 79 -0.46 -7.91 -10.43
CA GLN A 79 -1.78 -7.55 -9.90
C GLN A 79 -1.67 -6.31 -9.04
N THR A 80 -2.59 -5.37 -9.23
CA THR A 80 -2.62 -4.10 -8.50
C THR A 80 -4.02 -3.82 -8.00
N LEU A 81 -4.13 -3.44 -6.72
CA LEU A 81 -5.32 -2.80 -6.16
C LEU A 81 -5.09 -1.30 -6.09
N THR A 82 -6.03 -0.51 -6.59
CA THR A 82 -6.02 0.95 -6.48
C THR A 82 -7.11 1.38 -5.53
N PHE A 83 -6.74 2.04 -4.44
CA PHE A 83 -7.64 2.53 -3.41
C PHE A 83 -7.81 4.04 -3.47
N GLY A 84 -9.05 4.51 -3.38
CA GLY A 84 -9.34 5.90 -3.01
C GLY A 84 -9.50 5.99 -1.50
N LEU A 85 -8.64 6.78 -0.84
CA LEU A 85 -8.60 6.97 0.61
C LEU A 85 -9.06 8.37 0.97
N GLU A 86 -9.79 8.49 2.08
CA GLU A 86 -9.98 9.75 2.80
C GLU A 86 -9.21 9.71 4.10
N TYR A 87 -8.45 10.75 4.33
CA TYR A 87 -7.80 11.03 5.60
C TYR A 87 -8.56 12.13 6.34
N ALA A 88 -8.58 12.05 7.66
CA ALA A 88 -9.13 13.09 8.52
C ALA A 88 -8.22 13.35 9.72
N TYR A 89 -7.76 14.59 9.89
CA TYR A 89 -6.92 14.94 11.03
C TYR A 89 -7.78 15.06 12.30
N ALA A 90 -7.50 14.20 13.29
CA ALA A 90 -8.29 14.09 14.51
C ALA A 90 -7.76 14.95 15.67
N GLY A 91 -6.56 15.54 15.51
CA GLY A 91 -5.93 16.36 16.55
C GLY A 91 -4.82 15.66 17.33
N PRO A 92 -4.26 16.34 18.34
CA PRO A 92 -3.22 15.78 19.19
C PRO A 92 -3.77 14.69 20.12
N VAL A 93 -2.93 13.71 20.43
CA VAL A 93 -3.19 12.63 21.38
C VAL A 93 -1.93 12.37 22.21
N GLU A 94 -2.10 11.97 23.46
CA GLU A 94 -1.01 11.50 24.30
C GLU A 94 -0.92 9.97 24.20
N ASP A 95 0.26 9.45 23.84
CA ASP A 95 0.55 8.02 23.75
C ASP A 95 1.90 7.76 24.44
N ASN A 96 1.89 6.94 25.49
CA ASN A 96 3.09 6.62 26.27
C ASN A 96 3.89 7.85 26.76
N GLY A 97 3.19 8.93 27.14
CA GLY A 97 3.81 10.19 27.59
C GLY A 97 4.39 11.05 26.48
N GLN A 98 4.23 10.65 25.21
CA GLN A 98 4.59 11.46 24.05
C GLN A 98 3.34 12.09 23.44
N LYS A 99 3.43 13.39 23.10
CA LYS A 99 2.39 14.09 22.34
C LYS A 99 2.54 13.78 20.86
N LEU A 100 1.55 13.13 20.28
CA LEU A 100 1.49 12.74 18.88
C LEU A 100 0.26 13.36 18.20
N HIS A 101 0.18 13.24 16.89
CA HIS A 101 -0.93 13.71 16.07
C HIS A 101 -1.65 12.51 15.46
N ARG A 102 -2.96 12.40 15.67
CA ARG A 102 -3.77 11.30 15.16
C ARG A 102 -4.43 11.68 13.85
N VAL A 103 -4.34 10.81 12.86
CA VAL A 103 -5.05 10.92 11.59
C VAL A 103 -5.82 9.63 11.35
N LYS A 104 -7.12 9.74 11.05
CA LYS A 104 -7.97 8.62 10.65
C LYS A 104 -7.87 8.38 9.15
N VAL A 105 -8.01 7.12 8.74
CA VAL A 105 -7.95 6.68 7.34
C VAL A 105 -9.18 5.86 7.01
N LEU A 106 -9.83 6.18 5.89
CA LEU A 106 -10.99 5.47 5.37
C LEU A 106 -10.77 5.10 3.89
N HIS A 107 -10.88 3.82 3.56
CA HIS A 107 -10.91 3.35 2.18
C HIS A 107 -12.33 3.57 1.63
N LYS A 108 -12.48 4.46 0.65
CA LYS A 108 -13.75 4.78 0.00
C LYS A 108 -14.03 3.89 -1.19
N THR A 109 -13.02 3.67 -2.02
CA THR A 109 -13.13 2.93 -3.27
C THR A 109 -11.98 1.93 -3.42
N VAL A 110 -12.22 0.91 -4.23
CA VAL A 110 -11.21 -0.06 -4.64
C VAL A 110 -11.46 -0.43 -6.08
N SER A 111 -10.39 -0.57 -6.85
CA SER A 111 -10.41 -1.16 -8.18
C SER A 111 -9.25 -2.13 -8.31
N TYR A 112 -9.38 -3.09 -9.22
CA TYR A 112 -8.37 -4.11 -9.47
C TYR A 112 -7.93 -4.02 -10.93
N SER A 113 -6.64 -4.20 -11.15
CA SER A 113 -6.06 -4.37 -12.48
C SER A 113 -5.02 -5.48 -12.47
N MET A 114 -4.87 -6.13 -13.61
CA MET A 114 -3.83 -7.11 -13.85
C MET A 114 -3.07 -6.76 -15.12
N ASP A 115 -1.74 -6.81 -15.07
CA ASP A 115 -0.89 -6.67 -16.25
C ASP A 115 -1.26 -7.76 -17.26
N PRO A 116 -1.64 -7.40 -18.51
CA PRO A 116 -1.97 -8.38 -19.53
C PRO A 116 -0.81 -9.35 -19.82
N THR A 117 0.42 -8.89 -19.65
CA THR A 117 1.66 -9.67 -19.83
C THR A 117 2.06 -10.50 -18.61
N SER A 118 1.28 -10.45 -17.52
CA SER A 118 1.56 -11.23 -16.31
C SER A 118 1.81 -12.72 -16.60
N PRO A 119 2.79 -13.36 -15.95
CA PRO A 119 3.04 -14.79 -16.11
C PRO A 119 2.00 -15.67 -15.39
N SER A 120 1.03 -15.10 -14.67
CA SER A 120 0.00 -15.87 -13.97
C SER A 120 -0.86 -16.67 -14.96
N PRO A 121 -1.05 -17.98 -14.73
CA PRO A 121 -1.91 -18.82 -15.56
C PRO A 121 -3.40 -18.50 -15.41
N LEU A 122 -3.78 -17.87 -14.29
CA LEU A 122 -5.13 -17.39 -14.04
C LEU A 122 -5.16 -15.88 -14.30
N LYS A 123 -5.89 -15.46 -15.33
CA LYS A 123 -6.11 -14.04 -15.65
C LYS A 123 -7.44 -13.56 -15.07
N VAL A 124 -7.61 -12.25 -14.99
CA VAL A 124 -8.89 -11.62 -14.62
C VAL A 124 -9.32 -10.72 -15.76
N SER A 125 -10.48 -10.98 -16.35
CA SER A 125 -11.05 -10.17 -17.44
C SER A 125 -11.95 -9.05 -16.92
N GLN A 126 -12.62 -9.28 -15.79
CA GLN A 126 -13.54 -8.35 -15.18
C GLN A 126 -13.49 -8.43 -13.66
N SER A 127 -13.69 -7.30 -13.00
CA SER A 127 -13.83 -7.21 -11.55
C SER A 127 -14.82 -6.11 -11.20
N ASP A 128 -15.76 -6.43 -10.31
CA ASP A 128 -16.63 -5.46 -9.65
C ASP A 128 -16.42 -5.60 -8.15
N LEU A 129 -15.48 -4.83 -7.63
CA LEU A 129 -15.05 -4.86 -6.23
C LEU A 129 -15.50 -3.60 -5.52
N LYS A 130 -15.84 -3.76 -4.24
CA LYS A 130 -16.20 -2.65 -3.35
C LYS A 130 -15.56 -2.82 -1.98
N VAL A 131 -15.41 -1.68 -1.30
CA VAL A 131 -15.05 -1.67 0.12
C VAL A 131 -16.30 -1.96 0.94
N ASN A 132 -16.30 -3.06 1.67
CA ASN A 132 -17.38 -3.47 2.57
C ASN A 132 -17.14 -3.01 4.01
N GLY A 133 -15.90 -2.67 4.36
CA GLY A 133 -15.53 -2.14 5.66
C GLY A 133 -14.15 -1.53 5.63
N SER A 134 -13.95 -0.46 6.41
CA SER A 134 -12.64 0.17 6.56
C SER A 134 -12.51 0.73 7.96
N GLU A 135 -11.34 0.48 8.56
CA GLU A 135 -10.91 1.07 9.81
C GLU A 135 -9.42 1.33 9.68
N GLY A 136 -8.98 2.55 9.97
CA GLY A 136 -7.56 2.84 9.89
C GLY A 136 -7.21 4.15 10.56
N GLU A 137 -5.97 4.22 11.00
CA GLU A 137 -5.37 5.42 11.57
C GLU A 137 -3.85 5.32 11.62
N PHE A 138 -3.21 6.48 11.73
CA PHE A 138 -1.82 6.56 12.09
C PHE A 138 -1.57 7.67 13.12
N LEU A 139 -0.49 7.50 13.88
CA LEU A 139 0.05 8.46 14.82
C LEU A 139 1.34 9.04 14.24
N LEU A 140 1.38 10.36 14.13
CA LEU A 140 2.49 11.14 13.61
C LEU A 140 3.20 11.85 14.77
N ASP A 141 4.51 11.69 14.85
CA ASP A 141 5.38 12.60 15.58
C ASP A 141 5.68 13.79 14.65
N ALA A 142 5.02 14.92 14.91
CA ALA A 142 5.13 16.09 14.04
C ALA A 142 6.50 16.79 14.18
N GLU A 143 7.18 16.65 15.31
CA GLU A 143 8.51 17.24 15.52
C GLU A 143 9.57 16.50 14.70
N ARG A 144 9.46 15.16 14.65
CA ARG A 144 10.36 14.30 13.87
C ARG A 144 9.89 14.08 12.43
N GLY A 145 8.65 14.43 12.10
CA GLY A 145 8.05 14.21 10.79
C GLY A 145 7.87 12.73 10.43
N VAL A 146 7.68 11.84 11.41
CA VAL A 146 7.61 10.39 11.19
C VAL A 146 6.33 9.77 11.73
N ILE A 147 5.77 8.82 10.98
CA ILE A 147 4.69 7.96 11.45
C ILE A 147 5.28 6.96 12.45
N VAL A 148 4.84 7.02 13.70
CA VAL A 148 5.34 6.15 14.78
C VAL A 148 4.46 4.92 14.97
N ARG A 149 3.18 5.00 14.59
CA ARG A 149 2.25 3.88 14.59
C ARG A 149 1.27 4.01 13.46
N GLU A 150 0.94 2.89 12.83
CA GLU A 150 -0.14 2.80 11.85
C GLU A 150 -0.92 1.52 12.10
N SER A 151 -2.23 1.59 11.93
CA SER A 151 -3.08 0.42 11.82
C SER A 151 -4.09 0.65 10.71
N SER A 152 -4.28 -0.36 9.87
CA SER A 152 -5.25 -0.32 8.80
C SER A 152 -5.89 -1.69 8.66
N LYS A 153 -7.20 -1.68 8.42
CA LYS A 153 -8.01 -2.84 8.09
C LYS A 153 -8.99 -2.42 7.01
N VAL A 154 -8.97 -3.14 5.90
CA VAL A 154 -9.95 -2.97 4.83
C VAL A 154 -10.54 -4.33 4.47
N VAL A 155 -11.86 -4.37 4.36
CA VAL A 155 -12.63 -5.53 3.91
C VAL A 155 -13.15 -5.21 2.52
N ILE A 156 -12.76 -6.03 1.56
CA ILE A 156 -13.06 -5.89 0.14
C ILE A 156 -13.89 -7.10 -0.25
N GLY A 157 -14.97 -6.87 -0.98
CA GLY A 157 -15.71 -7.98 -1.56
C GLY A 157 -16.33 -7.60 -2.89
N GLY A 158 -16.66 -8.62 -3.68
CA GLY A 158 -17.22 -8.39 -5.01
C GLY A 158 -17.11 -9.61 -5.90
N THR A 159 -17.50 -9.42 -7.16
CA THR A 159 -17.41 -10.46 -8.19
C THR A 159 -16.17 -10.26 -9.05
N MET A 160 -15.59 -11.37 -9.50
CA MET A 160 -14.49 -11.38 -10.45
C MET A 160 -14.76 -12.43 -11.52
N THR A 161 -14.34 -12.15 -12.75
CA THR A 161 -14.36 -13.12 -13.85
C THR A 161 -12.92 -13.51 -14.14
N PHE A 162 -12.61 -14.78 -13.86
CA PHE A 162 -11.30 -15.34 -14.14
C PHE A 162 -11.26 -15.99 -15.51
N LEU A 163 -10.11 -15.95 -16.16
CA LEU A 163 -9.86 -16.69 -17.40
C LEU A 163 -8.82 -17.79 -17.14
N ALA A 164 -9.19 -19.02 -17.49
CA ALA A 164 -8.30 -20.15 -17.60
C ALA A 164 -8.25 -20.57 -19.08
N GLY A 165 -7.29 -20.01 -19.83
CA GLY A 165 -7.28 -20.10 -21.28
C GLY A 165 -8.43 -19.31 -21.90
N THR A 166 -9.31 -19.97 -22.66
CA THR A 166 -10.50 -19.36 -23.29
C THR A 166 -11.77 -19.47 -22.46
N GLN A 167 -11.72 -20.17 -21.32
CA GLN A 167 -12.89 -20.37 -20.46
C GLN A 167 -13.01 -19.25 -19.43
N GLU A 168 -14.19 -18.66 -19.36
CA GLU A 168 -14.58 -17.74 -18.28
C GLU A 168 -15.06 -18.53 -17.06
N LEU A 169 -14.55 -18.15 -15.89
CA LEU A 169 -14.88 -18.73 -14.60
C LEU A 169 -15.37 -17.60 -13.68
N PRO A 170 -16.67 -17.50 -13.39
CA PRO A 170 -17.17 -16.52 -12.45
C PRO A 170 -16.71 -16.88 -11.03
N GLY A 171 -16.32 -15.88 -10.25
CA GLY A 171 -15.91 -16.06 -8.87
C GLY A 171 -16.27 -14.86 -8.01
N LYS A 172 -16.06 -15.03 -6.71
CA LYS A 172 -16.26 -13.98 -5.71
C LYS A 172 -14.97 -13.79 -4.93
N LEU A 173 -14.62 -12.53 -4.73
CA LEU A 173 -13.55 -12.15 -3.82
C LEU A 173 -14.19 -11.75 -2.48
N ASP A 174 -13.64 -12.29 -1.39
CA ASP A 174 -13.85 -11.80 -0.03
C ASP A 174 -12.46 -11.73 0.61
N LEU A 175 -11.94 -10.51 0.71
CA LEU A 175 -10.56 -10.24 1.09
C LEU A 175 -10.54 -9.25 2.24
N THR A 176 -9.94 -9.66 3.36
CA THR A 176 -9.60 -8.74 4.44
C THR A 176 -8.09 -8.51 4.42
N LEU A 177 -7.69 -7.25 4.23
CA LEU A 177 -6.32 -6.81 4.40
C LEU A 177 -6.19 -6.12 5.75
N SER A 178 -5.11 -6.40 6.46
CA SER A 178 -4.80 -5.73 7.72
C SER A 178 -3.30 -5.48 7.82
N SER A 179 -2.93 -4.28 8.22
CA SER A 179 -1.54 -3.89 8.49
C SER A 179 -1.44 -3.24 9.86
N LYS A 180 -0.29 -3.44 10.49
CA LYS A 180 0.14 -2.72 11.68
C LYS A 180 1.61 -2.37 11.52
N LEU A 181 1.93 -1.11 11.74
CA LEU A 181 3.30 -0.59 11.81
C LEU A 181 3.50 -0.01 13.20
N THR A 182 4.64 -0.31 13.80
CA THR A 182 5.13 0.39 14.99
C THR A 182 6.61 0.69 14.77
N LEU A 183 6.98 1.96 14.86
CA LEU A 183 8.38 2.37 14.85
C LEU A 183 9.01 1.97 16.19
N GLN A 184 10.07 1.16 16.14
CA GLN A 184 10.85 0.83 17.33
C GLN A 184 11.85 1.95 17.65
N PRO A 185 12.20 2.15 18.94
CA PRO A 185 13.19 3.14 19.37
C PRO A 185 14.57 2.91 18.75
#